data_AF-A0A8I2YIS8-F1
#
_entry.id   AF-A0A8I2YIS8-F1
#
_cell.length_a   1.000
_cell.length_b   1.000
_cell.length_c   1.000
_cell.angle_alpha   90.00
_cell.angle_beta   90.00
_cell.angle_gamma   90.00
#
_symmetry.space_group_name_H-M   'P 1'
#
loop_
_entity.id
_entity.type
_entity.pdbx_description
1 polymer ?
#
loop_
_entity_poly.entity_id
_entity_poly.type
_entity_poly.pdbx_seq_one_letter_code
_entity_poly.pdbx_strand_id
1 'polypeptide(L)'
;MSQELKEDFEKAELQRKEKEKVDAEKQEKKRIHEEARQSQIEHDVQSKTFQSLSTLRCKDDFITLAGALGISHDGTIEELRNRIKNYIRDPANVDIANNPRFVALFHGSGRAVTRITATTAASAHNHSNPHPDFSVQVPFT
;
A
#
# COMPACT_ATOMS: atom_id res chain seq x y z
N MET A 1 -62.84 -3.39 4.27
CA MET A 1 -61.43 -3.58 4.67
C MET A 1 -61.43 -4.08 6.09
N SER A 2 -61.10 -5.35 6.32
CA SER A 2 -61.05 -5.94 7.67
C SER A 2 -59.83 -5.42 8.43
N GLN A 3 -59.96 -5.30 9.75
CA GLN A 3 -58.95 -4.71 10.63
C GLN A 3 -57.61 -5.47 10.58
N GLU A 4 -57.67 -6.81 10.47
CA GLU A 4 -56.51 -7.69 10.31
C GLU A 4 -55.66 -7.37 9.07
N LEU A 5 -56.30 -7.12 7.90
CA LEU A 5 -55.54 -6.78 6.68
C LEU A 5 -54.77 -5.46 6.80
N LYS A 6 -55.23 -4.55 7.66
CA LYS A 6 -54.60 -3.25 7.89
C LYS A 6 -53.36 -3.39 8.77
N GLU A 7 -53.45 -4.23 9.80
CA GLU A 7 -52.35 -4.53 10.71
C GLU A 7 -51.22 -5.30 10.00
N ASP A 8 -51.55 -6.26 9.13
CA ASP A 8 -50.56 -6.99 8.33
C ASP A 8 -49.79 -6.06 7.38
N PHE A 9 -50.49 -5.11 6.75
CA PHE A 9 -49.88 -4.12 5.87
C PHE A 9 -48.94 -3.20 6.63
N GLU A 10 -49.37 -2.68 7.79
CA GLU A 10 -48.53 -1.82 8.64
C GLU A 10 -47.29 -2.56 9.14
N LYS A 11 -47.43 -3.84 9.53
CA LYS A 11 -46.30 -4.65 10.00
C LYS A 11 -45.30 -4.94 8.89
N ALA A 12 -45.77 -5.27 7.68
CA ALA A 12 -44.92 -5.46 6.51
C ALA A 12 -44.21 -4.17 6.07
N GLU A 13 -44.92 -3.04 6.10
CA GLU A 13 -44.39 -1.71 5.79
C GLU A 13 -43.27 -1.31 6.78
N LEU A 14 -43.46 -1.59 8.07
CA LEU A 14 -42.48 -1.30 9.12
C LEU A 14 -41.23 -2.17 8.97
N GLN A 15 -41.42 -3.46 8.70
CA GLN A 15 -40.32 -4.41 8.48
C GLN A 15 -39.51 -4.07 7.22
N ARG A 16 -40.18 -3.58 6.15
CA ARG A 16 -39.52 -3.08 4.94
C ARG A 16 -38.66 -1.86 5.25
N LYS A 17 -39.20 -0.87 5.98
CA LYS A 17 -38.46 0.35 6.36
C LYS A 17 -37.27 0.06 7.27
N GLU A 18 -37.39 -0.89 8.18
CA GLU A 18 -36.29 -1.28 9.06
C GLU A 18 -35.17 -1.96 8.27
N LYS A 19 -35.51 -2.91 7.39
CA LYS A 19 -34.54 -3.56 6.52
C LYS A 19 -33.84 -2.57 5.59
N GLU A 20 -34.58 -1.63 5.01
CA GLU A 20 -34.02 -0.59 4.13
C GLU A 20 -33.00 0.28 4.87
N LYS A 21 -33.27 0.66 6.13
CA LYS A 21 -32.30 1.41 6.95
C LYS A 21 -31.01 0.63 7.19
N VAL A 22 -31.12 -0.66 7.51
CA VAL A 22 -29.94 -1.53 7.75
C VAL A 22 -29.13 -1.71 6.47
N ASP A 23 -29.79 -1.93 5.33
CA ASP A 23 -29.12 -2.09 4.05
C ASP A 23 -28.47 -0.79 3.57
N ALA A 24 -29.12 0.37 3.78
CA ALA A 24 -28.55 1.68 3.48
C ALA A 24 -27.30 1.97 4.33
N GLU A 25 -27.35 1.71 5.64
CA GLU A 25 -26.18 1.89 6.51
C GLU A 25 -25.02 0.96 6.10
N LYS A 26 -25.34 -0.29 5.72
CA LYS A 26 -24.35 -1.25 5.24
C LYS A 26 -23.73 -0.83 3.91
N GLN A 27 -24.50 -0.26 3.00
CA GLN A 27 -23.98 0.25 1.73
C GLN A 27 -23.08 1.46 1.94
N GLU A 28 -23.44 2.37 2.85
CA GLU A 28 -22.62 3.54 3.14
C GLU A 28 -21.25 3.14 3.72
N LYS A 29 -21.23 2.23 4.70
CA LYS A 29 -19.97 1.71 5.28
C LYS A 29 -19.08 1.04 4.22
N LYS A 30 -19.69 0.31 3.28
CA LYS A 30 -18.96 -0.30 2.15
C LYS A 30 -18.37 0.76 1.22
N ARG A 31 -19.13 1.82 0.92
CA ARG A 31 -18.68 2.90 0.04
C ARG A 31 -17.47 3.62 0.63
N ILE A 32 -17.53 4.01 1.90
CA ILE A 32 -16.42 4.69 2.59
C ILE A 32 -15.16 3.82 2.58
N HIS A 33 -15.29 2.52 2.86
CA HIS A 33 -14.15 1.61 2.84
C HIS A 33 -13.53 1.47 1.44
N GLU A 34 -14.37 1.37 0.41
CA GLU A 34 -13.90 1.26 -0.97
C GLU A 34 -13.18 2.54 -1.43
N GLU A 35 -13.71 3.72 -1.06
CA GLU A 35 -13.10 5.02 -1.36
C GLU A 35 -11.74 5.18 -0.67
N ALA A 36 -11.61 4.74 0.58
CA ALA A 36 -10.34 4.73 1.30
C ALA A 36 -9.31 3.79 0.64
N ARG A 37 -9.77 2.60 0.20
CA ARG A 37 -8.93 1.63 -0.51
C ARG A 37 -8.43 2.20 -1.84
N GLN A 38 -9.32 2.83 -2.61
CA GLN A 38 -8.99 3.47 -3.88
C GLN A 38 -7.99 4.61 -3.71
N SER A 39 -8.23 5.48 -2.72
CA SER A 39 -7.33 6.59 -2.39
C SER A 39 -5.93 6.10 -2.01
N GLN A 40 -5.84 5.00 -1.27
CA GLN A 40 -4.56 4.39 -0.94
C GLN A 40 -3.83 3.84 -2.17
N ILE A 41 -4.56 3.20 -3.09
CA ILE A 41 -4.00 2.71 -4.37
C ILE A 41 -3.44 3.88 -5.17
N GLU A 42 -4.18 4.98 -5.31
CA GLU A 42 -3.74 6.17 -6.07
C GLU A 42 -2.49 6.81 -5.45
N HIS A 43 -2.46 6.93 -4.12
CA HIS A 43 -1.29 7.42 -3.41
C HIS A 43 -0.07 6.51 -3.62
N ASP A 44 -0.25 5.19 -3.49
CA ASP A 44 0.82 4.22 -3.66
C ASP A 44 1.33 4.17 -5.12
N VAL A 45 0.45 4.34 -6.10
CA VAL A 45 0.81 4.47 -7.52
C VAL A 45 1.83 5.61 -7.74
N GLN A 46 1.72 6.69 -6.98
CA GLN A 46 2.59 7.88 -7.12
C GLN A 46 3.84 7.84 -6.22
N SER A 47 3.75 7.23 -5.04
CA SER A 47 4.79 7.34 -4.00
C SER A 47 5.54 6.05 -3.71
N LYS A 48 4.94 4.88 -3.98
CA LYS A 48 5.50 3.58 -3.58
C LYS A 48 6.67 3.18 -4.47
N THR A 49 7.69 2.59 -3.85
CA THR A 49 8.77 1.87 -4.52
C THR A 49 8.42 0.38 -4.53
N PHE A 50 8.42 -0.25 -5.70
CA PHE A 50 8.00 -1.63 -5.84
C PHE A 50 9.21 -2.56 -5.75
N GLN A 51 9.08 -3.56 -4.88
CA GLN A 51 10.05 -4.66 -4.79
C GLN A 51 9.75 -5.73 -5.85
N SER A 52 10.58 -6.76 -5.91
CA SER A 52 10.43 -7.88 -6.85
C SER A 52 9.01 -8.45 -6.87
N LEU A 53 8.52 -8.86 -8.05
CA LEU A 53 7.18 -9.45 -8.23
C LEU A 53 6.89 -10.65 -7.30
N SER A 54 7.93 -11.30 -6.79
CA SER A 54 7.82 -12.43 -5.85
C SER A 54 7.36 -12.02 -4.45
N THR A 55 7.46 -10.75 -4.06
CA THR A 55 7.03 -10.28 -2.74
C THR A 55 5.55 -9.90 -2.68
N LEU A 56 4.91 -9.68 -3.84
CA LEU A 56 3.50 -9.29 -3.93
C LEU A 56 2.60 -10.49 -3.63
N ARG A 57 1.68 -10.33 -2.68
CA ARG A 57 0.78 -11.43 -2.24
C ARG A 57 -0.70 -11.14 -2.44
N CYS A 58 -1.10 -9.88 -2.55
CA CYS A 58 -2.50 -9.50 -2.69
C CYS A 58 -2.80 -8.90 -4.07
N LYS A 59 -4.08 -8.94 -4.47
CA LYS A 59 -4.54 -8.37 -5.75
C LYS A 59 -4.26 -6.87 -5.84
N ASP A 60 -4.48 -6.16 -4.73
CA ASP A 60 -4.35 -4.70 -4.71
C ASP A 60 -2.91 -4.26 -4.97
N ASP A 61 -1.91 -5.01 -4.48
CA ASP A 61 -0.51 -4.79 -4.83
C ASP A 61 -0.25 -4.88 -6.34
N PHE A 62 -0.91 -5.82 -7.04
CA PHE A 62 -0.81 -5.94 -8.49
C PHE A 62 -1.57 -4.82 -9.22
N ILE A 63 -2.72 -4.39 -8.69
CA ILE A 63 -3.48 -3.25 -9.24
C ILE A 63 -2.64 -1.97 -9.11
N THR A 64 -2.09 -1.71 -7.93
CA THR A 64 -1.23 -0.56 -7.68
C THR A 64 0.02 -0.60 -8.55
N LEU A 65 0.67 -1.76 -8.70
CA LEU A 65 1.84 -1.88 -9.57
C LEU A 65 1.47 -1.66 -11.05
N ALA A 66 0.36 -2.24 -11.53
CA ALA A 66 -0.12 -2.03 -12.88
C ALA A 66 -0.45 -0.55 -13.14
N GLY A 67 -1.11 0.12 -12.19
CA GLY A 67 -1.38 1.56 -12.24
C GLY A 67 -0.10 2.40 -12.27
N ALA A 68 0.91 2.04 -11.48
CA ALA A 68 2.20 2.72 -11.46
C ALA A 68 2.99 2.56 -12.76
N LEU A 69 2.79 1.44 -13.47
CA LEU A 69 3.35 1.18 -14.79
C LEU A 69 2.49 1.77 -15.93
N GLY A 70 1.32 2.35 -15.63
CA GLY A 70 0.41 2.90 -16.62
C GLY A 70 -0.25 1.85 -17.53
N ILE A 71 -0.32 0.59 -17.09
CA ILE A 71 -0.96 -0.51 -17.82
C ILE A 71 -2.33 -0.82 -17.22
N SER A 72 -3.19 -1.51 -17.98
CA SER A 72 -4.50 -1.94 -17.46
C SER A 72 -4.34 -2.78 -16.20
N HIS A 73 -5.09 -2.40 -15.16
CA HIS A 73 -5.12 -3.05 -13.84
C HIS A 73 -6.39 -3.89 -13.62
N ASP A 74 -7.08 -4.25 -14.71
CA ASP A 74 -8.28 -5.08 -14.68
C ASP A 74 -7.96 -6.57 -14.79
N GLY A 75 -8.82 -7.39 -14.17
CA GLY A 75 -8.77 -8.84 -14.24
C GLY A 75 -8.43 -9.53 -12.91
N THR A 76 -7.97 -10.77 -13.04
CA THR A 76 -7.52 -11.66 -11.96
C THR A 76 -6.03 -11.44 -11.64
N ILE A 77 -5.56 -12.00 -10.53
CA ILE A 77 -4.15 -11.89 -10.11
C ILE A 77 -3.20 -12.45 -11.17
N GLU A 78 -3.56 -13.58 -11.80
CA GLU A 78 -2.72 -14.21 -12.83
C GLU A 78 -2.61 -13.36 -14.09
N GLU A 79 -3.72 -12.78 -14.55
CA GLU A 79 -3.76 -11.88 -15.70
C GLU A 79 -2.91 -10.64 -15.44
N LEU A 80 -3.06 -10.01 -14.26
CA LEU A 80 -2.25 -8.86 -13.85
C LEU A 80 -0.77 -9.22 -13.81
N ARG A 81 -0.42 -10.35 -13.19
CA ARG A 81 0.96 -10.83 -13.09
C ARG A 81 1.57 -11.07 -14.47
N ASN A 82 0.85 -11.71 -15.38
CA ASN A 82 1.33 -11.97 -16.74
C ASN A 82 1.48 -10.68 -17.53
N ARG A 83 0.53 -9.75 -17.40
CA ARG A 83 0.59 -8.43 -18.06
C ARG A 83 1.82 -7.63 -17.60
N ILE A 84 2.07 -7.57 -16.29
CA ILE A 84 3.25 -6.91 -15.72
C ILE A 84 4.55 -7.59 -16.18
N LYS A 85 4.60 -8.93 -16.20
CA LYS A 85 5.78 -9.66 -16.71
C LYS A 85 6.04 -9.39 -18.18
N ASN A 86 5.00 -9.36 -19.01
CA ASN A 86 5.14 -9.07 -20.44
C ASN A 86 5.64 -7.64 -20.64
N TYR A 87 5.11 -6.69 -19.86
CA TYR A 87 5.55 -5.30 -19.88
C TYR A 87 7.05 -5.15 -19.55
N ILE A 88 7.52 -5.84 -18.50
CA ILE A 88 8.93 -5.83 -18.08
C ILE A 88 9.85 -6.49 -19.12
N ARG A 89 9.36 -7.50 -19.85
CA ARG A 89 10.12 -8.20 -20.91
C ARG A 89 10.20 -7.41 -22.21
N ASP A 90 9.32 -6.45 -22.39
CA ASP A 90 9.28 -5.64 -23.61
C ASP A 90 10.44 -4.63 -23.59
N PRO A 91 11.38 -4.71 -24.56
CA PRO A 91 12.53 -3.82 -24.63
C PRO A 91 12.14 -2.34 -24.83
N ALA A 92 10.93 -2.06 -25.30
CA ALA A 92 10.42 -0.69 -25.41
C ALA A 92 10.21 0.00 -24.05
N ASN A 93 10.14 -0.78 -22.95
CA ASN A 93 9.91 -0.26 -21.60
C ASN A 93 11.19 -0.19 -20.76
N VAL A 94 12.38 -0.27 -21.39
CA VAL A 94 13.68 -0.24 -20.69
C VAL A 94 13.92 1.07 -19.93
N ASP A 95 13.33 2.18 -20.37
CA ASP A 95 13.44 3.47 -19.68
C ASP A 95 12.86 3.43 -18.26
N ILE A 96 11.88 2.56 -18.02
CA ILE A 96 11.26 2.37 -16.71
C ILE A 96 12.18 1.55 -15.78
N ALA A 97 13.08 0.73 -16.33
CA ALA A 97 14.08 0.01 -15.55
C ALA A 97 15.10 0.96 -14.88
N ASN A 98 15.33 2.13 -15.47
CA ASN A 98 16.19 3.18 -14.91
C ASN A 98 15.49 3.99 -13.81
N ASN A 99 14.17 3.84 -13.66
CA ASN A 99 13.45 4.51 -12.59
C ASN A 99 13.72 3.78 -11.26
N PRO A 100 14.26 4.47 -10.23
CA PRO A 100 14.59 3.85 -8.95
C PRO A 100 13.39 3.21 -8.25
N ARG A 101 12.16 3.60 -8.60
CA ARG A 101 10.93 3.02 -8.05
C ARG A 101 10.63 1.61 -8.57
N PHE A 102 11.09 1.28 -9.77
CA PHE A 102 10.83 0.01 -10.45
C PHE A 102 12.08 -0.85 -10.64
N VAL A 103 13.27 -0.31 -10.35
CA VAL A 103 14.57 -0.97 -10.52
C VAL A 103 14.62 -2.39 -9.94
N ALA A 104 13.97 -2.64 -8.80
CA ALA A 104 13.94 -3.95 -8.14
C ALA A 104 13.07 -4.99 -8.88
N LEU A 105 12.15 -4.57 -9.75
CA LEU A 105 11.34 -5.45 -10.58
C LEU A 105 12.16 -6.04 -11.73
N PHE A 106 13.03 -5.23 -12.33
CA PHE A 106 13.90 -5.63 -13.45
C PHE A 106 15.13 -6.40 -12.96
N HIS A 107 15.68 -6.05 -11.79
CA HIS A 107 16.86 -6.72 -11.21
C HIS A 107 16.52 -7.89 -10.27
N GLY A 108 15.24 -8.22 -10.09
CA GLY A 108 14.75 -9.25 -9.17
C GLY A 108 15.23 -10.68 -9.42
N SER A 109 16.10 -10.92 -10.41
CA SER A 109 16.75 -12.20 -10.66
C SER A 109 18.25 -12.23 -10.32
N GLY A 110 18.87 -11.14 -9.84
CA GLY A 110 20.31 -11.11 -9.62
C GLY A 110 20.77 -10.10 -8.58
N ARG A 111 21.19 -10.63 -7.42
CA ARG A 111 22.10 -10.04 -6.44
C ARG A 111 21.68 -8.74 -5.72
N ALA A 112 21.45 -8.92 -4.42
CA ALA A 112 21.85 -8.05 -3.30
C ALA A 112 22.01 -6.54 -3.59
N VAL A 113 21.03 -5.74 -3.16
CA VAL A 113 21.27 -4.33 -2.86
C VAL A 113 21.29 -4.17 -1.34
N THR A 114 22.51 -3.97 -0.87
CA THR A 114 22.92 -3.61 0.47
C THR A 114 22.02 -2.51 1.04
N ARG A 115 21.40 -2.79 2.19
CA ARG A 115 20.86 -1.74 3.06
C ARG A 115 22.01 -0.83 3.49
N ILE A 116 22.09 0.38 2.95
CA ILE A 116 22.66 1.50 3.68
C ILE A 116 21.64 2.62 3.62
N THR A 117 20.86 2.66 4.69
CA THR A 117 19.88 3.68 5.04
C THR A 117 20.55 5.05 5.11
N ALA A 118 19.87 6.03 4.51
CA ALA A 118 20.17 7.44 4.61
C ALA A 118 20.20 7.91 6.07
N THR A 119 21.22 8.71 6.36
CA THR A 119 21.34 9.68 7.45
C THR A 119 20.06 10.48 7.65
N THR A 120 19.58 10.61 8.91
CA THR A 120 19.31 11.89 9.60
C THR A 120 18.57 11.69 10.95
N ALA A 121 19.25 12.12 12.02
CA ALA A 121 18.77 12.69 13.31
C ALA A 121 17.70 12.01 14.18
N ALA A 122 18.10 11.66 15.43
CA ALA A 122 17.46 11.99 16.73
C ALA A 122 18.21 11.21 17.83
N SER A 123 19.07 11.84 18.63
CA SER A 123 18.78 12.45 19.95
C SER A 123 18.15 11.51 21.00
N ALA A 124 18.81 11.47 22.17
CA ALA A 124 18.37 11.03 23.50
C ALA A 124 18.55 9.55 23.95
N HIS A 125 19.62 9.28 24.72
CA HIS A 125 19.59 8.76 26.11
C HIS A 125 21.03 8.59 26.62
N ASN A 126 21.57 9.52 27.41
CA ASN A 126 21.55 9.62 28.89
C ASN A 126 22.56 8.72 29.65
N HIS A 127 23.42 9.43 30.38
CA HIS A 127 24.22 9.08 31.57
C HIS A 127 25.21 7.91 31.53
N SER A 128 26.51 8.26 31.58
CA SER A 128 27.45 7.85 32.63
C SER A 128 28.71 8.71 32.58
N ASN A 129 28.82 9.69 33.50
CA ASN A 129 30.12 10.18 33.97
C ASN A 129 30.66 9.11 34.93
N PRO A 130 31.97 8.82 34.91
CA PRO A 130 32.82 9.54 35.84
C PRO A 130 34.12 10.09 35.22
N HIS A 131 34.50 11.24 35.76
CA HIS A 131 35.80 11.91 35.72
C HIS A 131 36.96 10.92 36.00
N PRO A 132 38.16 11.13 35.41
CA PRO A 132 39.11 12.07 36.01
C PRO A 132 39.95 12.92 35.03
N ASP A 133 39.98 14.23 35.30
CA ASP A 133 41.18 15.07 35.48
C ASP A 133 42.55 14.39 35.30
N PHE A 134 43.33 14.79 34.29
CA PHE A 134 44.46 15.74 34.44
C PHE A 134 45.26 15.81 33.14
N SER A 135 45.28 17.00 32.53
CA SER A 135 46.26 17.38 31.53
C SER A 135 47.64 17.50 32.17
N VAL A 136 48.68 16.84 31.64
CA VAL A 136 50.02 17.45 31.59
C VAL A 136 50.75 17.01 30.32
N GLN A 137 50.91 17.99 29.44
CA GLN A 137 51.84 18.04 28.33
C GLN A 137 53.28 18.12 28.89
N VAL A 138 54.20 17.29 28.41
CA VAL A 138 55.64 17.60 28.46
C VAL A 138 56.26 17.41 27.08
N PRO A 139 56.97 18.41 26.52
CA PRO A 139 57.63 18.29 25.23
C PRO A 139 59.01 17.64 25.35
N PHE A 140 59.39 16.98 24.26
CA PHE A 140 60.73 16.51 23.94
C PHE A 140 61.78 17.62 23.99
N THR A 141 62.91 17.32 24.64
CA THR A 141 64.29 17.53 24.12
C THR A 141 65.22 16.58 24.85
#